data_AF-A0A2V6X348-F1
#
_entry.id   AF-A0A2V6X348-F1
#
_cell.length_a   1.000
_cell.length_b   1.000
_cell.length_c   1.000
_cell.angle_alpha   90.00
_cell.angle_beta   90.00
_cell.angle_gamma   90.00
#
_symmetry.space_group_name_H-M   'P 1'
#
loop_
_entity.id
_entity.type
_entity.pdbx_description
1 polymer ?
#
loop_
_entity_poly.entity_id
_entity_poly.type
_entity_poly.pdbx_seq_one_letter_code
_entity_poly.pdbx_strand_id
1 'polypeptide(L)'
;SLVDSARVAMATRQRELHAFSYPNPDDVLVVRGGRGLVLAFIGIMPDFRLPLEAYYGFLALKNGVPVSYGGGWELFGTLDFAVNIFASFRQGESAYLATQLLRAYRRIFGMRTVVVDRYQLGHESTEALRSGSFYFYHRLGFRPRNPDVLRVLETERTKIAADASYRSPVRVLEQLAGDEVFLSLPGGLPAPEKRLRATDVAALVARFVAREYGGDRVAAVRETAARVGLVLGVPRRASWPLSERRAFEGMSLVAALIEDLARWPVAARRALVAVMRAKGASSEMRYAHQLDGHRRLRRSLEALTSG
;
A
#
# COMPACT_ATOMS: atom_id res chain seq x y z
N SER A 1 -23.69 4.29 -9.65
CA SER A 1 -22.98 3.21 -8.93
C SER A 1 -22.07 3.81 -7.85
N LEU A 2 -21.45 3.00 -6.97
CA LEU A 2 -20.45 3.51 -6.00
C LEU A 2 -19.22 4.10 -6.68
N VAL A 3 -18.85 3.58 -7.85
CA VAL A 3 -17.78 4.13 -8.70
C VAL A 3 -18.14 5.54 -9.20
N ASP A 4 -19.38 5.75 -9.64
CA ASP A 4 -19.84 7.07 -10.08
C ASP A 4 -19.88 8.06 -8.91
N SER A 5 -20.35 7.62 -7.74
CA SER A 5 -20.30 8.43 -6.51
C SER A 5 -18.88 8.85 -6.18
N ALA A 6 -17.91 7.94 -6.31
CA ALA A 6 -16.51 8.23 -6.08
C ALA A 6 -15.97 9.26 -7.07
N ARG A 7 -16.23 9.08 -8.37
CA ARG A 7 -15.81 10.02 -9.42
C ARG A 7 -16.41 11.42 -9.22
N VAL A 8 -17.72 11.51 -8.96
CA VAL A 8 -18.40 12.80 -8.74
C VAL A 8 -17.90 13.49 -7.46
N ALA A 9 -17.72 12.74 -6.37
CA ALA A 9 -17.19 13.29 -5.12
C ALA A 9 -15.80 13.90 -5.28
N MET A 10 -14.96 13.30 -6.13
CA MET A 10 -13.60 13.76 -6.41
C MET A 10 -13.57 14.91 -7.43
N ALA A 11 -14.31 14.81 -8.53
CA ALA A 11 -14.35 15.82 -9.59
C ALA A 11 -14.82 17.18 -9.08
N THR A 12 -15.86 17.20 -8.23
CA THR A 12 -16.38 18.44 -7.60
C THR A 12 -15.38 19.13 -6.68
N ARG A 13 -14.25 18.48 -6.37
CA ARG A 13 -13.19 19.00 -5.49
C ARG A 13 -11.84 19.10 -6.19
N GLN A 14 -11.82 18.94 -7.51
CA GLN A 14 -10.59 18.94 -8.33
C GLN A 14 -9.55 17.96 -7.80
N ARG A 15 -9.99 16.79 -7.35
CA ARG A 15 -9.12 15.72 -6.87
C ARG A 15 -9.25 14.50 -7.78
N GLU A 16 -8.21 13.68 -7.78
CA GLU A 16 -8.15 12.44 -8.55
C GLU A 16 -7.47 11.35 -7.70
N LEU A 17 -7.85 10.10 -7.97
CA LEU A 17 -7.20 8.90 -7.46
C LEU A 17 -7.16 7.89 -8.60
N HIS A 18 -6.01 7.25 -8.76
CA HIS A 18 -5.77 6.28 -9.83
C HIS A 18 -6.84 5.17 -9.89
N ALA A 19 -7.29 4.66 -8.73
CA ALA A 19 -8.36 3.65 -8.66
C ALA A 19 -9.75 4.15 -9.09
N PHE A 20 -10.01 5.46 -9.04
CA PHE A 20 -11.29 6.01 -9.50
C PHE A 20 -11.24 6.43 -10.97
N SER A 21 -10.03 6.70 -11.48
CA SER A 21 -9.77 6.91 -12.91
C SER A 21 -9.90 5.60 -13.69
N TYR A 22 -9.31 4.51 -13.17
CA TYR A 22 -9.33 3.18 -13.80
C TYR A 22 -10.02 2.11 -12.94
N PRO A 23 -11.28 2.31 -12.52
CA PRO A 23 -11.98 1.43 -11.61
C PRO A 23 -12.27 0.10 -12.29
N ASN A 24 -12.07 -1.00 -11.59
CA ASN A 24 -12.64 -2.28 -11.98
C ASN A 24 -14.04 -2.43 -11.36
N PRO A 25 -15.13 -2.37 -12.14
CA PRO A 25 -16.49 -2.51 -11.61
C PRO A 25 -16.75 -3.90 -11.01
N ASP A 26 -16.00 -4.93 -11.44
CA ASP A 26 -16.12 -6.31 -10.94
C ASP A 26 -15.36 -6.54 -9.62
N ASP A 27 -14.66 -5.53 -9.12
CA ASP A 27 -13.80 -5.61 -7.93
C ASP A 27 -14.07 -4.45 -6.97
N VAL A 28 -15.35 -4.32 -6.60
CA VAL A 28 -15.83 -3.34 -5.61
C VAL A 28 -16.26 -4.07 -4.34
N LEU A 29 -15.56 -3.80 -3.25
CA LEU A 29 -15.82 -4.41 -1.94
C LEU A 29 -16.52 -3.39 -1.03
N VAL A 30 -17.58 -3.80 -0.35
CA VAL A 30 -18.38 -2.92 0.50
C VAL A 30 -18.39 -3.41 1.94
N VAL A 31 -18.01 -2.53 2.87
CA VAL A 31 -18.08 -2.78 4.31
C VAL A 31 -19.06 -1.80 4.95
N ARG A 32 -20.00 -2.34 5.75
CA ARG A 32 -20.85 -1.52 6.61
C ARG A 32 -20.15 -1.38 7.97
N GLY A 33 -19.70 -0.16 8.28
CA GLY A 33 -18.98 0.16 9.52
C GLY A 33 -19.89 0.39 10.74
N GLY A 34 -21.21 0.37 10.54
CA GLY A 34 -22.20 0.75 11.54
C GLY A 34 -22.42 2.27 11.60
N ARG A 35 -23.45 2.71 12.33
CA ARG A 35 -23.79 4.14 12.50
C ARG A 35 -23.91 4.89 11.17
N GLY A 36 -24.45 4.24 10.14
CA GLY A 36 -24.58 4.83 8.81
C GLY A 36 -23.30 4.91 7.97
N LEU A 37 -22.17 4.38 8.44
CA LEU A 37 -20.91 4.35 7.69
C LEU A 37 -20.91 3.19 6.68
N VAL A 38 -20.60 3.52 5.43
CA VAL A 38 -20.34 2.57 4.34
C VAL A 38 -18.96 2.87 3.78
N LEU A 39 -18.11 1.86 3.67
CA LEU A 39 -16.79 1.93 3.06
C LEU A 39 -16.84 1.14 1.76
N ALA A 40 -16.60 1.81 0.64
CA ALA A 40 -16.48 1.19 -0.68
C ALA A 40 -15.00 1.17 -1.07
N PHE A 41 -14.42 -0.02 -1.20
CA PHE A 41 -13.08 -0.23 -1.73
C PHE A 41 -13.21 -0.56 -3.21
N ILE A 42 -12.48 0.15 -4.06
CA ILE A 42 -12.56 0.07 -5.51
C ILE A 42 -11.19 -0.37 -6.02
N GLY A 43 -11.13 -1.58 -6.59
CA GLY A 43 -9.93 -2.12 -7.23
C GLY A 43 -9.68 -1.49 -8.61
N ILE A 44 -8.49 -1.70 -9.15
CA ILE A 44 -8.09 -1.17 -10.46
C ILE A 44 -8.28 -2.22 -11.56
N MET A 45 -8.66 -1.78 -12.76
CA MET A 45 -8.64 -2.64 -13.96
C MET A 45 -7.24 -3.25 -14.19
N PRO A 46 -7.12 -4.54 -14.54
CA PRO A 46 -5.83 -5.24 -14.58
C PRO A 46 -4.69 -4.52 -15.32
N ASP A 47 -4.99 -3.90 -16.46
CA ASP A 47 -3.99 -3.21 -17.30
C ASP A 47 -3.45 -1.90 -16.69
N PHE A 48 -4.10 -1.36 -15.66
CA PHE A 48 -3.73 -0.10 -15.00
C PHE A 48 -3.16 -0.31 -13.60
N ARG A 49 -3.01 -1.56 -13.14
CA ARG A 49 -2.50 -1.87 -11.80
C ARG A 49 -1.03 -1.50 -11.64
N LEU A 50 -0.64 -1.17 -10.42
CA LEU A 50 0.76 -0.99 -10.05
C LEU A 50 1.53 -2.30 -10.26
N PRO A 51 2.81 -2.29 -10.66
CA PRO A 51 3.50 -3.52 -11.04
C PRO A 51 3.68 -4.56 -9.92
N LEU A 52 3.81 -4.11 -8.66
CA LEU A 52 4.11 -4.98 -7.51
C LEU A 52 3.13 -4.81 -6.35
N GLU A 53 2.79 -3.59 -5.94
CA GLU A 53 1.78 -3.43 -4.88
C GLU A 53 0.41 -3.83 -5.40
N ALA A 54 -0.41 -4.42 -4.53
CA ALA A 54 -1.85 -4.29 -4.70
C ALA A 54 -2.27 -2.87 -4.30
N TYR A 55 -3.36 -2.38 -4.87
CA TYR A 55 -3.89 -1.08 -4.48
C TYR A 55 -5.41 -1.02 -4.57
N TYR A 56 -6.03 -0.63 -3.47
CA TYR A 56 -7.44 -0.25 -3.43
C TYR A 56 -7.58 1.22 -3.05
N GLY A 57 -8.26 1.98 -3.91
CA GLY A 57 -8.85 3.25 -3.50
C GLY A 57 -10.10 2.99 -2.66
N PHE A 58 -10.44 3.90 -1.74
CA PHE A 58 -11.70 3.82 -1.03
C PHE A 58 -12.47 5.13 -1.02
N LEU A 59 -13.80 5.01 -1.00
CA LEU A 59 -14.73 6.08 -0.68
C LEU A 59 -15.50 5.70 0.59
N ALA A 60 -15.50 6.57 1.58
CA ALA A 60 -16.32 6.43 2.78
C ALA A 60 -17.54 7.33 2.69
N LEU A 61 -18.71 6.75 2.92
CA LEU A 61 -20.00 7.44 2.95
C LEU A 61 -20.60 7.37 4.34
N LYS A 62 -21.17 8.48 4.82
CA LYS A 62 -21.97 8.55 6.04
C LYS A 62 -23.40 8.87 5.66
N ASN A 63 -24.32 7.95 5.93
CA ASN A 63 -25.74 8.07 5.53
C ASN A 63 -25.91 8.41 4.04
N GLY A 64 -25.07 7.82 3.17
CA GLY A 64 -25.08 8.07 1.72
C GLY A 64 -24.28 9.30 1.27
N VAL A 65 -23.78 10.14 2.19
CA VAL A 65 -22.98 11.32 1.85
C VAL A 65 -21.48 10.97 1.83
N PRO A 66 -20.72 11.25 0.76
CA PRO A 66 -19.27 11.08 0.76
C PRO A 66 -18.59 11.98 1.80
N VAL A 67 -17.84 11.37 2.73
CA VAL A 67 -17.17 12.09 3.84
C VAL A 67 -15.65 11.97 3.84
N SER A 68 -15.12 10.90 3.25
CA SER A 68 -13.68 10.63 3.22
C SER A 68 -13.34 9.76 2.02
N TYR A 69 -12.08 9.83 1.61
CA TYR A 69 -11.52 9.02 0.55
C TYR A 69 -10.05 8.70 0.86
N GLY A 70 -9.47 7.77 0.13
CA GLY A 70 -8.05 7.52 0.23
C GLY A 70 -7.65 6.27 -0.52
N GLY A 71 -6.53 5.69 -0.11
CA GLY A 71 -6.02 4.47 -0.70
C GLY A 71 -5.15 3.68 0.25
N GLY A 72 -4.99 2.41 -0.09
CA GLY A 72 -4.13 1.48 0.58
C GLY A 72 -3.25 0.78 -0.43
N TRP A 73 -1.94 0.80 -0.23
CA TRP A 73 -0.99 0.01 -1.03
C TRP A 73 -0.57 -1.19 -0.21
N GLU A 74 -0.92 -2.40 -0.66
CA GLU A 74 -0.58 -3.63 0.04
C GLU A 74 0.66 -4.30 -0.56
N LEU A 75 1.63 -4.60 0.32
CA LEU A 75 2.85 -5.31 -0.02
C LEU A 75 3.26 -6.21 1.15
N PHE A 76 3.21 -7.53 0.95
CA PHE A 76 3.65 -8.54 1.92
C PHE A 76 3.12 -8.34 3.36
N GLY A 77 1.82 -8.07 3.49
CA GLY A 77 1.15 -7.91 4.78
C GLY A 77 1.36 -6.54 5.43
N THR A 78 2.04 -5.64 4.73
CA THR A 78 2.20 -4.22 5.06
C THR A 78 1.27 -3.38 4.19
N LEU A 79 0.60 -2.42 4.81
CA LEU A 79 -0.28 -1.45 4.18
C LEU A 79 0.32 -0.06 4.32
N ASP A 80 0.65 0.59 3.21
CA ASP A 80 0.80 2.05 3.22
C ASP A 80 -0.60 2.66 3.18
N PHE A 81 -0.95 3.40 4.22
CA PHE A 81 -2.31 3.87 4.46
C PHE A 81 -2.39 5.39 4.32
N ALA A 82 -3.19 5.85 3.36
CA ALA A 82 -3.51 7.26 3.18
C ALA A 82 -5.01 7.48 3.31
N VAL A 83 -5.41 8.38 4.21
CA VAL A 83 -6.82 8.76 4.42
C VAL A 83 -6.98 10.26 4.39
N ASN A 84 -7.96 10.72 3.63
CA ASN A 84 -8.32 12.11 3.49
C ASN A 84 -9.78 12.30 3.85
N ILE A 85 -10.03 13.07 4.92
CA ILE A 85 -11.38 13.49 5.29
C ILE A 85 -11.66 14.82 4.60
N PHE A 86 -12.80 14.92 3.91
CA PHE A 86 -13.20 16.18 3.28
C PHE A 86 -13.35 17.28 4.33
N ALA A 87 -12.97 18.50 3.98
CA ALA A 87 -12.87 19.63 4.91
C ALA A 87 -14.14 19.81 5.77
N SER A 88 -15.32 19.73 5.14
CA SER A 88 -16.63 19.87 5.80
C SER A 88 -16.94 18.82 6.88
N PHE A 89 -16.19 17.72 6.93
CA PHE A 89 -16.38 16.62 7.89
C PHE A 89 -15.17 16.39 8.80
N ARG A 90 -14.16 17.27 8.75
CA ARG A 90 -13.04 17.25 9.71
C ARG A 90 -13.56 17.60 11.12
N GLN A 91 -12.84 17.19 12.16
CA GLN A 91 -13.20 17.37 13.58
C GLN A 91 -14.47 16.64 14.05
N GLY A 92 -15.13 15.87 13.18
CA GLY A 92 -16.22 14.98 13.54
C GLY A 92 -15.73 13.59 13.94
N GLU A 93 -16.34 12.56 13.37
CA GLU A 93 -16.09 11.15 13.72
C GLU A 93 -14.82 10.55 13.06
N SER A 94 -13.78 11.37 12.87
CA SER A 94 -12.55 11.00 12.14
C SER A 94 -11.87 9.77 12.71
N ALA A 95 -11.77 9.67 14.04
CA ALA A 95 -11.16 8.52 14.72
C ALA A 95 -11.96 7.23 14.52
N TYR A 96 -13.30 7.31 14.58
CA TYR A 96 -14.18 6.18 14.32
C TYR A 96 -14.05 5.72 12.86
N LEU A 97 -14.09 6.65 11.90
CA LEU A 97 -13.93 6.35 10.47
C LEU A 97 -12.58 5.68 10.19
N ALA A 98 -11.48 6.25 10.68
CA ALA A 98 -10.15 5.67 10.52
C ALA A 98 -10.07 4.27 11.13
N THR A 99 -10.65 4.07 12.32
CA THR A 99 -10.71 2.75 12.96
C THR A 99 -11.50 1.74 12.13
N GLN A 100 -12.63 2.12 11.53
CA GLN A 100 -13.40 1.22 10.66
C GLN A 100 -12.64 0.88 9.37
N LEU A 101 -11.91 1.84 8.78
CA LEU A 101 -11.01 1.57 7.65
C LEU A 101 -9.92 0.55 8.04
N LEU A 102 -9.22 0.77 9.15
CA LEU A 102 -8.17 -0.15 9.62
C LEU A 102 -8.73 -1.56 9.89
N ARG A 103 -9.92 -1.66 10.48
CA ARG A 103 -10.62 -2.95 10.68
C ARG A 103 -10.96 -3.62 9.35
N ALA A 104 -11.43 -2.85 8.37
CA ALA A 104 -11.73 -3.36 7.03
C ALA A 104 -10.45 -3.85 6.34
N TYR A 105 -9.36 -3.09 6.38
CA TYR A 105 -8.08 -3.51 5.80
C TYR A 105 -7.53 -4.79 6.44
N ARG A 106 -7.65 -4.92 7.77
CA ARG A 106 -7.28 -6.16 8.47
C ARG A 106 -8.16 -7.34 8.04
N ARG A 107 -9.48 -7.15 7.96
CA ARG A 107 -10.44 -8.23 7.69
C ARG A 107 -10.43 -8.69 6.24
N ILE A 108 -10.40 -7.74 5.31
CA ILE A 108 -10.48 -8.00 3.88
C ILE A 108 -9.12 -8.44 3.37
N PHE A 109 -8.07 -7.63 3.56
CA PHE A 109 -6.78 -7.86 2.92
C PHE A 109 -5.78 -8.60 3.81
N GLY A 110 -6.10 -8.81 5.09
CA GLY A 110 -5.23 -9.51 6.02
C GLY A 110 -4.02 -8.68 6.48
N MET A 111 -4.04 -7.36 6.25
CA MET A 111 -2.92 -6.48 6.58
C MET A 111 -2.62 -6.47 8.08
N ARG A 112 -1.35 -6.60 8.43
CA ARG A 112 -0.90 -6.78 9.82
C ARG A 112 0.05 -5.69 10.29
N THR A 113 0.70 -5.01 9.36
CA THR A 113 1.47 -3.79 9.60
C THR A 113 0.83 -2.69 8.80
N VAL A 114 0.45 -1.58 9.44
CA VAL A 114 -0.05 -0.39 8.74
C VAL A 114 0.95 0.74 8.96
N VAL A 115 1.26 1.44 7.89
CA VAL A 115 2.27 2.51 7.85
C VAL A 115 1.59 3.78 7.39
N VAL A 116 1.91 4.88 8.05
CA VAL A 116 1.55 6.22 7.59
C VAL A 116 2.84 6.96 7.30
N ASP A 117 2.97 7.39 6.05
CA ASP A 117 4.13 8.10 5.54
C ASP A 117 4.21 9.54 6.10
N ARG A 118 5.44 10.06 6.20
CA ARG A 118 5.75 11.39 6.74
C ARG A 118 4.97 12.54 6.08
N TYR A 119 4.69 12.47 4.77
CA TYR A 119 3.90 13.49 4.07
C TYR A 119 2.45 13.52 4.56
N GLN A 120 1.88 12.36 4.94
CA GLN A 120 0.55 12.30 5.56
C GLN A 120 0.55 12.83 7.01
N LEU A 121 1.71 12.83 7.66
CA LEU A 121 1.90 13.40 9.00
C LEU A 121 2.14 14.91 8.99
N GLY A 122 2.46 15.48 7.82
CA GLY A 122 2.65 16.91 7.60
C GLY A 122 4.06 17.33 7.18
N HIS A 123 4.91 16.40 6.74
CA HIS A 123 6.19 16.77 6.11
C HIS A 123 5.92 17.74 4.95
N GLU A 124 6.64 18.86 4.93
CA GLU A 124 6.49 19.97 3.97
C GLU A 124 5.11 20.67 3.97
N SER A 125 4.27 20.44 4.99
CA SER A 125 2.95 21.08 5.11
C SER A 125 2.69 21.59 6.52
N THR A 126 2.93 22.89 6.73
CA THR A 126 2.65 23.55 8.02
C THR A 126 1.18 23.48 8.42
N GLU A 127 0.25 23.52 7.46
CA GLU A 127 -1.19 23.33 7.73
C GLU A 127 -1.46 21.93 8.29
N ALA A 128 -0.92 20.89 7.65
CA ALA A 128 -1.10 19.51 8.09
C ALA A 128 -0.48 19.25 9.46
N LEU A 129 0.70 19.82 9.74
CA LEU A 129 1.33 19.74 11.06
C LEU A 129 0.44 20.35 12.14
N ARG A 130 -0.07 21.57 11.90
CA ARG A 130 -0.96 22.28 12.83
C ARG A 130 -2.30 21.56 13.05
N SER A 131 -2.73 20.75 12.07
CA SER A 131 -3.94 19.93 12.20
C SER A 131 -3.81 18.81 13.24
N GLY A 132 -2.57 18.48 13.66
CA GLY A 132 -2.29 17.48 14.68
C GLY A 132 -2.30 16.04 14.16
N SER A 133 -2.08 15.83 12.86
CA SER A 133 -2.06 14.50 12.21
C SER A 133 -1.19 13.48 12.96
N PHE A 134 0.03 13.86 13.37
CA PHE A 134 0.90 12.97 14.15
C PHE A 134 0.22 12.46 15.42
N TYR A 135 -0.32 13.37 16.25
CA TYR A 135 -1.00 13.01 17.49
C TYR A 135 -2.31 12.25 17.23
N PHE A 136 -3.01 12.52 16.13
CA PHE A 136 -4.18 11.75 15.71
C PHE A 136 -3.83 10.27 15.51
N TYR A 137 -2.82 9.96 14.69
CA TYR A 137 -2.39 8.58 14.48
C TYR A 137 -1.78 7.96 15.73
N HIS A 138 -1.02 8.73 16.52
CA HIS A 138 -0.47 8.25 17.78
C HIS A 138 -1.56 7.81 18.77
N ARG A 139 -2.67 8.57 18.88
CA ARG A 139 -3.84 8.19 19.70
C ARG A 139 -4.54 6.92 19.18
N LEU A 140 -4.50 6.67 17.87
CA LEU A 140 -4.99 5.43 17.27
C LEU A 140 -4.04 4.23 17.45
N GLY A 141 -2.92 4.40 18.16
CA GLY A 141 -1.98 3.33 18.47
C GLY A 141 -0.77 3.24 17.54
N PHE A 142 -0.64 4.14 16.57
CA PHE A 142 0.56 4.19 15.72
C PHE A 142 1.76 4.68 16.52
N ARG A 143 2.94 4.12 16.25
CA ARG A 143 4.18 4.47 16.92
C ARG A 143 5.29 4.72 15.90
N PRO A 144 6.11 5.76 16.09
CA PRO A 144 7.35 5.89 15.32
C PRO A 144 8.31 4.76 15.70
N ARG A 145 9.21 4.41 14.79
CA ARG A 145 10.31 3.45 15.05
C ARG A 145 11.67 4.13 15.12
N ASN A 146 11.79 5.33 14.57
CA ASN A 146 13.02 6.11 14.58
C ASN A 146 13.37 6.56 16.02
N PRO A 147 14.58 6.22 16.55
CA PRO A 147 15.00 6.59 17.90
C PRO A 147 15.01 8.10 18.17
N ASP A 148 15.32 8.92 17.17
CA ASP A 148 15.34 10.37 17.33
C ASP A 148 13.92 10.93 17.49
N VAL A 149 12.98 10.42 16.70
CA VAL A 149 11.56 10.78 16.80
C VAL A 149 10.99 10.33 18.16
N LEU A 150 11.36 9.15 18.64
CA LEU A 150 10.95 8.64 19.95
C LEU A 150 11.43 9.55 21.09
N ARG A 151 12.68 10.04 21.03
CA ARG A 151 13.23 10.95 22.05
C ARG A 151 12.45 12.27 22.13
N VAL A 152 12.10 12.83 20.97
CA VAL A 152 11.28 14.04 20.88
C VAL A 152 9.88 13.77 21.43
N LEU A 153 9.27 12.64 21.07
CA LEU A 153 7.95 12.23 21.55
C LEU A 153 7.88 12.14 23.07
N GLU A 154 8.83 11.46 23.72
CA GLU A 154 8.85 11.34 25.18
C GLU A 154 8.97 12.70 25.88
N THR A 155 9.83 13.57 25.36
CA THR A 155 9.98 14.95 25.88
C THR A 155 8.66 15.72 25.80
N GLU A 156 7.96 15.65 24.66
CA GLU A 156 6.68 16.33 24.49
C GLU A 156 5.57 15.73 25.34
N ARG A 157 5.57 14.42 25.56
CA ARG A 157 4.59 13.75 26.42
C ARG A 157 4.69 14.25 27.86
N THR A 158 5.90 14.43 28.39
CA THR A 158 6.09 14.99 29.74
C THR A 158 5.53 16.40 29.84
N LYS A 159 5.75 17.26 28.84
CA LYS A 159 5.20 18.62 28.82
C LYS A 159 3.67 18.63 28.74
N ILE A 160 3.09 17.81 27.86
CA ILE A 160 1.63 17.68 27.72
C ILE A 160 0.99 17.13 29.01
N ALA A 161 1.67 16.22 29.71
CA ALA A 161 1.18 15.70 30.98
C ALA A 161 1.25 16.73 32.12
N ALA A 162 2.26 17.61 32.11
CA ALA A 162 2.41 18.68 33.10
C ALA A 162 1.43 19.85 32.87
N ASP A 163 1.06 20.13 31.62
CA ASP A 163 0.16 21.22 31.24
C ASP A 163 -0.79 20.80 30.12
N ALA A 164 -2.08 20.65 30.43
CA ALA A 164 -3.11 20.29 29.45
C ALA A 164 -3.35 21.38 28.37
N SER A 165 -2.97 22.63 28.64
CA SER A 165 -3.08 23.75 27.70
C SER A 165 -1.89 23.80 26.71
N TYR A 166 -0.77 23.15 27.04
CA TYR A 166 0.42 23.12 26.21
C TYR A 166 0.15 22.58 24.81
N ARG A 167 0.75 23.22 23.81
CA ARG A 167 0.75 22.79 22.41
C ARG A 167 2.17 22.76 21.89
N SER A 168 2.55 21.64 21.29
CA SER A 168 3.87 21.47 20.69
C SER A 168 4.11 22.53 19.60
N PRO A 169 5.23 23.25 19.64
CA PRO A 169 5.61 24.20 18.59
C PRO A 169 5.74 23.51 17.24
N VAL A 170 5.51 24.25 16.14
CA VAL A 170 5.58 23.71 14.76
C VAL A 170 6.90 22.98 14.50
N ARG A 171 8.03 23.55 14.93
CA ARG A 171 9.36 22.92 14.79
C ARG A 171 9.44 21.53 15.44
N VAL A 172 8.73 21.33 16.55
CA VAL A 172 8.69 20.03 17.22
C VAL A 172 7.76 19.07 16.47
N LEU A 173 6.65 19.57 15.93
CA LEU A 173 5.77 18.78 15.08
C LEU A 173 6.48 18.31 13.80
N GLU A 174 7.35 19.14 13.21
CA GLU A 174 8.20 18.76 12.07
C GLU A 174 9.13 17.60 12.42
N GLN A 175 9.75 17.63 13.61
CA GLN A 175 10.58 16.54 14.09
C GLN A 175 9.78 15.26 14.32
N LEU A 176 8.58 15.37 14.91
CA LEU A 176 7.69 14.24 15.13
C LEU A 176 7.20 13.61 13.81
N ALA A 177 6.91 14.44 12.81
CA ALA A 177 6.53 14.03 11.46
C ALA A 177 7.73 13.73 10.55
N GLY A 178 8.95 13.63 11.10
CA GLY A 178 10.17 13.42 10.32
C GLY A 178 10.31 12.03 9.69
N ASP A 179 9.53 11.04 10.17
CA ASP A 179 9.60 9.65 9.74
C ASP A 179 8.21 8.97 9.76
N GLU A 180 8.13 7.75 9.24
CA GLU A 180 6.93 6.91 9.22
C GLU A 180 6.48 6.51 10.64
N VAL A 181 5.16 6.37 10.81
CA VAL A 181 4.56 5.76 12.01
C VAL A 181 3.84 4.45 11.67
N PHE A 182 3.88 3.51 12.61
CA PHE A 182 3.48 2.13 12.39
C PHE A 182 2.42 1.69 13.38
N LEU A 183 1.37 1.03 12.88
CA LEU A 183 0.47 0.21 13.69
C LEU A 183 0.78 -1.25 13.40
N SER A 184 1.30 -1.95 14.42
CA SER A 184 1.65 -3.37 14.33
C SER A 184 0.59 -4.21 15.05
N LEU A 185 -0.12 -5.07 14.31
CA LEU A 185 -1.14 -5.97 14.83
C LEU A 185 -0.52 -7.35 15.13
N PRO A 186 -1.19 -8.23 15.90
CA PRO A 186 -0.71 -9.60 16.11
C PRO A 186 -0.42 -10.33 14.79
N GLY A 187 0.77 -10.94 14.73
CA GLY A 187 1.34 -11.57 13.54
C GLY A 187 1.89 -10.60 12.50
N GLY A 188 1.90 -9.29 12.78
CA GLY A 188 2.56 -8.27 11.97
C GLY A 188 4.07 -8.38 12.00
N LEU A 189 4.72 -7.63 11.12
CA LEU A 189 6.18 -7.66 11.03
C LEU A 189 6.76 -7.18 12.36
N PRO A 190 7.52 -8.03 13.09
CA PRO A 190 8.31 -7.53 14.21
C PRO A 190 9.23 -6.47 13.63
N ALA A 191 9.32 -5.31 14.28
CA ALA A 191 9.98 -4.14 13.71
C ALA A 191 11.37 -4.50 13.14
N PRO A 192 11.57 -4.50 11.81
CA PRO A 192 12.87 -4.10 11.31
C PRO A 192 12.91 -2.56 11.29
N GLU A 193 14.11 -1.98 11.35
CA GLU A 193 14.32 -0.54 11.15
C GLU A 193 13.82 -0.08 9.77
N LYS A 194 13.82 -0.97 8.76
CA LYS A 194 13.38 -0.69 7.39
C LYS A 194 12.44 -1.77 6.86
N ARG A 195 11.31 -1.35 6.30
CA ARG A 195 10.35 -2.21 5.58
C ARG A 195 10.76 -2.34 4.11
N LEU A 196 10.40 -3.44 3.46
CA LEU A 196 10.47 -3.55 2.00
C LEU A 196 9.47 -2.57 1.36
N ARG A 197 9.94 -1.71 0.45
CA ARG A 197 9.09 -0.83 -0.36
C ARG A 197 9.15 -1.25 -1.83
N ALA A 198 8.06 -1.09 -2.54
CA ALA A 198 8.06 -1.36 -3.98
C ALA A 198 9.00 -0.42 -4.75
N THR A 199 9.24 0.80 -4.24
CA THR A 199 10.23 1.73 -4.78
C THR A 199 11.65 1.17 -4.73
N ASP A 200 12.01 0.42 -3.69
CA ASP A 200 13.33 -0.20 -3.55
C ASP A 200 13.50 -1.31 -4.60
N VAL A 201 12.46 -2.12 -4.79
CA VAL A 201 12.43 -3.15 -5.84
C VAL A 201 12.44 -2.53 -7.24
N ALA A 202 11.70 -1.44 -7.45
CA ALA A 202 11.67 -0.73 -8.72
C ALA A 202 13.06 -0.17 -9.07
N ALA A 203 13.81 0.34 -8.09
CA ALA A 203 15.18 0.80 -8.30
C ALA A 203 16.13 -0.35 -8.69
N LEU A 204 15.98 -1.53 -8.08
CA LEU A 204 16.73 -2.73 -8.47
C LEU A 204 16.39 -3.15 -9.91
N VAL A 205 15.11 -3.18 -10.28
CA VAL A 205 14.68 -3.47 -11.65
C VAL A 205 15.26 -2.45 -12.63
N ALA A 206 15.23 -1.16 -12.32
CA ALA A 206 15.79 -0.12 -13.18
C ALA A 206 17.29 -0.31 -13.41
N ARG A 207 18.06 -0.61 -12.35
CA ARG A 207 19.50 -0.92 -12.46
C ARG A 207 19.75 -2.17 -13.30
N PHE A 208 18.95 -3.23 -13.10
CA PHE A 208 19.03 -4.45 -13.89
C PHE A 208 18.78 -4.19 -15.39
N VAL A 209 17.72 -3.45 -15.73
CA VAL A 209 17.40 -3.10 -17.14
C VAL A 209 18.49 -2.23 -17.76
N ALA A 210 19.01 -1.25 -17.02
CA ALA A 210 20.09 -0.40 -17.48
C ALA A 210 21.37 -1.20 -17.79
N ARG A 211 21.75 -2.12 -16.90
CA ARG A 211 22.99 -2.90 -17.01
C ARG A 211 22.92 -4.00 -18.06
N GLU A 212 21.86 -4.79 -18.06
CA GLU A 212 21.78 -6.00 -18.90
C GLU A 212 21.20 -5.73 -20.29
N TYR A 213 20.43 -4.65 -20.46
CA TYR A 213 19.70 -4.35 -21.70
C TYR A 213 19.94 -2.93 -22.19
N GLY A 214 20.93 -2.21 -21.65
CA GLY A 214 21.24 -0.83 -22.06
C GLY A 214 20.08 0.15 -21.85
N GLY A 215 19.14 -0.16 -20.94
CA GLY A 215 17.94 0.65 -20.71
C GLY A 215 16.74 0.29 -21.58
N ASP A 216 16.85 -0.64 -22.53
CA ASP A 216 15.71 -1.09 -23.34
C ASP A 216 14.75 -1.96 -22.50
N ARG A 217 13.71 -1.32 -21.98
CA ARG A 217 12.70 -1.97 -21.14
C ARG A 217 11.82 -2.95 -21.93
N VAL A 218 11.57 -2.70 -23.21
CA VAL A 218 10.72 -3.57 -24.03
C VAL A 218 11.43 -4.89 -24.30
N ALA A 219 12.70 -4.82 -24.71
CA ALA A 219 13.55 -6.00 -24.85
C ALA A 219 13.71 -6.74 -23.53
N ALA A 220 13.98 -6.01 -22.43
CA ALA A 220 14.14 -6.60 -21.11
C ALA A 220 12.89 -7.39 -20.67
N VAL A 221 11.69 -6.83 -20.82
CA VAL A 221 10.44 -7.53 -20.46
C VAL A 221 10.26 -8.78 -21.32
N ARG A 222 10.42 -8.67 -22.65
CA ARG A 222 10.21 -9.79 -23.59
C ARG A 222 11.13 -10.97 -23.25
N GLU A 223 12.43 -10.71 -23.13
CA GLU A 223 13.44 -11.76 -22.92
C GLU A 223 13.38 -12.34 -21.51
N THR A 224 13.16 -11.47 -20.53
CA THR A 224 13.01 -11.90 -19.14
C THR A 224 11.75 -12.74 -18.95
N ALA A 225 10.62 -12.37 -19.56
CA ALA A 225 9.39 -13.16 -19.50
C ALA A 225 9.56 -14.54 -20.15
N ALA A 226 10.32 -14.65 -21.25
CA ALA A 226 10.65 -15.94 -21.85
C ALA A 226 11.49 -16.80 -20.90
N ARG A 227 12.59 -16.25 -20.37
CA ARG A 227 13.51 -16.95 -19.44
C ARG A 227 12.83 -17.36 -18.14
N VAL A 228 12.13 -16.44 -17.48
CA VAL A 228 11.37 -16.71 -16.24
C VAL A 228 10.27 -17.72 -16.52
N GLY A 229 9.61 -17.65 -17.68
CA GLY A 229 8.62 -18.63 -18.10
C GLY A 229 9.16 -20.06 -18.16
N LEU A 230 10.37 -20.25 -18.69
CA LEU A 230 11.05 -21.56 -18.69
C LEU A 230 11.36 -22.03 -17.27
N VAL A 231 11.96 -21.17 -16.45
CA VAL A 231 12.32 -21.48 -15.05
C VAL A 231 11.10 -21.86 -14.21
N LEU A 232 9.98 -21.17 -14.40
CA LEU A 232 8.74 -21.42 -13.68
C LEU A 232 7.89 -22.57 -14.24
N GLY A 233 8.32 -23.20 -15.35
CA GLY A 233 7.61 -24.32 -15.97
C GLY A 233 6.34 -23.91 -16.73
N VAL A 234 6.26 -22.66 -17.17
CA VAL A 234 5.13 -22.11 -17.97
C VAL A 234 5.63 -21.45 -19.26
N PRO A 235 6.38 -22.15 -20.14
CA PRO A 235 7.00 -21.55 -21.31
C PRO A 235 5.98 -21.03 -22.34
N ARG A 236 4.83 -21.71 -22.45
CA ARG A 236 3.74 -21.33 -23.36
C ARG A 236 2.62 -20.69 -22.56
N ARG A 237 2.39 -19.39 -22.82
CA ARG A 237 1.36 -18.59 -22.14
C ARG A 237 0.35 -17.99 -23.11
N ALA A 238 0.41 -18.33 -24.40
CA ALA A 238 -0.46 -17.76 -25.43
C ALA A 238 -1.95 -17.99 -25.16
N SER A 239 -2.32 -19.09 -24.51
CA SER A 239 -3.72 -19.40 -24.13
C SER A 239 -4.22 -18.65 -22.87
N TRP A 240 -3.34 -17.93 -22.16
CA TRP A 240 -3.76 -17.17 -20.99
C TRP A 240 -4.52 -15.90 -21.40
N PRO A 241 -5.45 -15.41 -20.54
CA PRO A 241 -6.06 -14.09 -20.73
C PRO A 241 -4.99 -13.01 -20.91
N LEU A 242 -5.25 -12.03 -21.79
CA LEU A 242 -4.28 -10.98 -22.12
C LEU A 242 -3.75 -10.24 -20.88
N SER A 243 -4.63 -9.91 -19.94
CA SER A 243 -4.28 -9.23 -18.69
C SER A 243 -3.35 -10.07 -17.81
N GLU A 244 -3.56 -11.38 -17.71
CA GLU A 244 -2.68 -12.29 -16.98
C GLU A 244 -1.30 -12.42 -17.64
N ARG A 245 -1.25 -12.41 -18.98
CA ARG A 245 0.03 -12.41 -19.72
C ARG A 245 0.83 -11.14 -19.45
N ARG A 246 0.19 -9.97 -19.56
CA ARG A 246 0.81 -8.67 -19.27
C ARG A 246 1.27 -8.56 -17.82
N ALA A 247 0.46 -9.04 -16.88
CA ALA A 247 0.85 -9.08 -15.47
C ALA A 247 2.06 -9.99 -15.23
N PHE A 248 2.10 -11.15 -15.87
CA PHE A 248 3.27 -12.04 -15.84
C PHE A 248 4.50 -11.36 -16.44
N GLU A 249 4.38 -10.71 -17.59
CA GLU A 249 5.46 -9.97 -18.25
C GLU A 249 5.99 -8.85 -17.35
N GLY A 250 5.13 -8.02 -16.76
CA GLY A 250 5.52 -6.95 -15.85
C GLY A 250 6.25 -7.46 -14.61
N MET A 251 5.73 -8.53 -13.98
CA MET A 251 6.35 -9.13 -12.79
C MET A 251 7.59 -9.99 -13.13
N SER A 252 7.83 -10.32 -14.41
CA SER A 252 8.99 -11.15 -14.79
C SER A 252 10.32 -10.46 -14.48
N LEU A 253 10.37 -9.13 -14.59
CA LEU A 253 11.55 -8.34 -14.24
C LEU A 253 11.88 -8.48 -12.75
N VAL A 254 10.87 -8.48 -11.87
CA VAL A 254 11.05 -8.70 -10.42
C VAL A 254 11.52 -10.13 -10.16
N ALA A 255 10.91 -11.12 -10.79
CA ALA A 255 11.30 -12.52 -10.64
C ALA A 255 12.75 -12.77 -11.10
N ALA A 256 13.23 -12.06 -12.12
CA ALA A 256 14.59 -12.20 -12.64
C ALA A 256 15.68 -11.59 -11.76
N LEU A 257 15.34 -10.76 -10.79
CA LEU A 257 16.29 -10.33 -9.76
C LEU A 257 16.71 -11.48 -8.84
N ILE A 258 15.95 -12.58 -8.82
CA ILE A 258 16.17 -13.72 -7.94
C ILE A 258 17.06 -14.75 -8.65
N GLU A 259 18.36 -14.70 -8.39
CA GLU A 259 19.34 -15.58 -9.04
C GLU A 259 19.09 -17.07 -8.78
N ASP A 260 18.64 -17.43 -7.57
CA ASP A 260 18.40 -18.81 -7.17
C ASP A 260 17.01 -19.34 -7.56
N LEU A 261 16.22 -18.59 -8.35
CA LEU A 261 14.83 -18.94 -8.68
C LEU A 261 14.68 -20.35 -9.27
N ALA A 262 15.63 -20.78 -10.10
CA ALA A 262 15.65 -22.13 -10.68
C ALA A 262 15.90 -23.25 -9.65
N ARG A 263 16.44 -22.93 -8.48
CA ARG A 263 16.67 -23.86 -7.37
C ARG A 263 15.50 -23.89 -6.39
N TRP A 264 14.46 -23.09 -6.60
CA TRP A 264 13.29 -23.11 -5.73
C TRP A 264 12.51 -24.43 -5.84
N PRO A 265 11.95 -24.97 -4.74
CA PRO A 265 11.02 -26.08 -4.78
C PRO A 265 9.90 -25.83 -5.78
N VAL A 266 9.46 -26.88 -6.46
CA VAL A 266 8.40 -26.83 -7.47
C VAL A 266 7.14 -26.15 -6.93
N ALA A 267 6.76 -26.44 -5.67
CA ALA A 267 5.61 -25.82 -5.02
C ALA A 267 5.74 -24.29 -4.92
N ALA A 268 6.93 -23.78 -4.57
CA ALA A 268 7.17 -22.33 -4.48
C ALA A 268 7.14 -21.68 -5.87
N ARG A 269 7.71 -22.31 -6.90
CA ARG A 269 7.62 -21.78 -8.28
C ARG A 269 6.18 -21.75 -8.80
N ARG A 270 5.39 -22.80 -8.53
CA ARG A 270 3.96 -22.83 -8.87
C ARG A 270 3.17 -21.75 -8.13
N ALA A 271 3.47 -21.52 -6.85
CA ALA A 271 2.87 -20.44 -6.08
C ALA A 271 3.22 -19.06 -6.67
N LEU A 272 4.47 -18.85 -7.12
CA LEU A 272 4.87 -17.61 -7.78
C LEU A 272 4.09 -17.39 -9.10
N VAL A 273 3.92 -18.44 -9.91
CA VAL A 273 3.07 -18.37 -11.10
C VAL A 273 1.64 -17.97 -10.74
N ALA A 274 1.07 -18.53 -9.68
CA ALA A 274 -0.27 -18.18 -9.22
C ALA A 274 -0.37 -16.70 -8.80
N VAL A 275 0.63 -16.19 -8.06
CA VAL A 275 0.74 -14.76 -7.70
C VAL A 275 0.76 -13.88 -8.95
N MET A 276 1.65 -14.19 -9.92
CA MET A 276 1.80 -13.39 -11.14
C MET A 276 0.54 -13.40 -12.01
N ARG A 277 -0.17 -14.52 -12.09
CA ARG A 277 -1.46 -14.60 -12.79
C ARG A 277 -2.56 -13.84 -12.04
N ALA A 278 -2.62 -13.96 -10.72
CA ALA A 278 -3.62 -13.26 -9.90
C ALA A 278 -3.53 -11.74 -10.08
N LYS A 279 -2.34 -11.19 -10.34
CA LYS A 279 -2.16 -9.77 -10.62
C LYS A 279 -2.94 -9.29 -11.85
N GLY A 280 -3.09 -10.14 -12.86
CA GLY A 280 -3.87 -9.85 -14.06
C GLY A 280 -5.33 -10.35 -14.03
N ALA A 281 -5.74 -11.02 -12.95
CA ALA A 281 -7.10 -11.54 -12.79
C ALA A 281 -8.08 -10.44 -12.35
N SER A 282 -9.37 -10.74 -12.28
CA SER A 282 -10.40 -9.75 -11.94
C SER A 282 -10.20 -9.08 -10.58
N SER A 283 -9.86 -9.83 -9.52
CA SER A 283 -9.75 -9.28 -8.16
C SER A 283 -8.31 -9.07 -7.69
N GLU A 284 -7.98 -7.84 -7.31
CA GLU A 284 -6.67 -7.48 -6.76
C GLU A 284 -6.52 -7.93 -5.29
N MET A 285 -7.63 -8.11 -4.56
CA MET A 285 -7.65 -8.71 -3.22
C MET A 285 -7.07 -10.13 -3.25
N ARG A 286 -7.43 -10.93 -4.27
CA ARG A 286 -6.88 -12.28 -4.45
C ARG A 286 -5.37 -12.24 -4.69
N TYR A 287 -4.89 -11.24 -5.44
CA TYR A 287 -3.45 -11.03 -5.63
C TYR A 287 -2.77 -10.66 -4.32
N ALA A 288 -3.30 -9.69 -3.56
CA ALA A 288 -2.74 -9.24 -2.29
C ALA A 288 -2.57 -10.40 -1.29
N HIS A 289 -3.57 -11.28 -1.17
CA HIS A 289 -3.50 -12.46 -0.30
C HIS A 289 -2.44 -13.48 -0.74
N GLN A 290 -2.34 -13.76 -2.04
CA GLN A 290 -1.34 -14.70 -2.54
C GLN A 290 0.08 -14.13 -2.39
N LEU A 291 0.25 -12.83 -2.62
CA LEU A 291 1.51 -12.13 -2.41
C LEU A 291 1.93 -12.19 -0.94
N ASP A 292 1.04 -11.85 0.00
CA ASP A 292 1.28 -11.96 1.46
C ASP A 292 1.67 -13.38 1.88
N GLY A 293 1.01 -14.39 1.30
CA GLY A 293 1.31 -15.81 1.56
C GLY A 293 2.67 -16.26 1.03
N HIS A 294 3.27 -15.56 0.07
CA HIS A 294 4.46 -16.02 -0.64
C HIS A 294 5.78 -15.65 0.09
N ARG A 295 6.00 -16.27 1.26
CA ARG A 295 7.14 -16.01 2.16
C ARG A 295 8.53 -16.05 1.49
N ARG A 296 8.76 -16.96 0.53
CA ARG A 296 10.08 -17.08 -0.12
C ARG A 296 10.41 -15.87 -0.99
N LEU A 297 9.49 -15.48 -1.88
CA LEU A 297 9.58 -14.25 -2.66
C LEU A 297 9.87 -13.03 -1.78
N ARG A 298 9.11 -12.87 -0.70
CA ARG A 298 9.33 -11.79 0.26
C ARG A 298 10.77 -11.77 0.78
N ARG A 299 11.27 -12.89 1.31
CA ARG A 299 12.64 -12.96 1.86
C ARG A 299 13.71 -12.68 0.81
N SER A 300 13.52 -13.17 -0.42
CA SER A 300 14.46 -12.89 -1.51
C SER A 300 14.50 -11.40 -1.85
N LEU A 301 13.35 -10.72 -1.89
CA LEU A 301 13.30 -9.28 -2.14
C LEU A 301 13.87 -8.48 -0.96
N GLU A 302 13.55 -8.86 0.28
CA GLU A 302 14.12 -8.23 1.48
C GLU A 302 15.66 -8.35 1.51
N ALA A 303 16.21 -9.50 1.13
CA ALA A 303 17.66 -9.70 1.04
C ALA A 303 18.29 -8.81 -0.04
N LEU A 304 17.65 -8.69 -1.21
CA LEU A 304 18.13 -7.86 -2.31
C LEU A 304 18.10 -6.36 -2.02
N THR A 305 17.16 -5.89 -1.19
CA THR A 305 17.06 -4.46 -0.83
C THR A 305 17.89 -4.08 0.39
N SER A 306 18.43 -5.06 1.11
CA SER A 306 19.27 -4.84 2.30
C SER A 306 20.77 -4.84 2.01
N GLY A 307 21.18 -5.34 0.84
CA GLY A 307 22.56 -5.30 0.33
C GLY A 307 22.79 -4.15 -0.63
#